data_AF-A0A562T340-F1
#
_entry.id   AF-A0A562T340-F1
#
_cell.length_a   1.000
_cell.length_b   1.000
_cell.length_c   1.000
_cell.angle_alpha   90.00
_cell.angle_beta   90.00
_cell.angle_gamma   90.00
#
_symmetry.space_group_name_H-M   'P 1'
#
loop_
_entity.id
_entity.type
_entity.pdbx_description
1 polymer ?
#
loop_
_entity_poly.entity_id
_entity_poly.type
_entity_poly.pdbx_seq_one_letter_code
_entity_poly.pdbx_strand_id
1 'polypeptide(L)'
;MPQSTLEASKSRLKKAVHRSSATSREGMLERLFTFAFKGLVYPQIWEDPDVDMQALRLTSESRMVAIASGGCNVMSYLTANPAQITAVDLNRAHVALGRLKLLAARRLPSYDAFYRFFGEADERSNIAAYERFLKPELDAESLAYWEGRDISGWGRKRITLFSRDLYHHGLLGYCIGLGHFIARLYGIDPKHMVKARSLDEQRSYFETALAPLFDKRLVRWATSKKMSLYGLGIPPAQYEALVSASADRDMSSVLRERLEKLACDFSLQDNYFAWQAFNRGYAPRAGESTGEAGPLPPYLKRQHFEDIKQRASRVRVLNRNFTEHLQTEGDDQLDAFVLLDAQDWMTDVQLNALWSEITRTARPGARVVFRTAAEPTLLPGRVADAILDRWTYEKDESFALGRQDRSSIYGGFHLYVFNG
;
A
#
# COMPACT_ATOMS: atom_id res chain seq x y z
N MET A 1 22.42 -26.76 2.03
CA MET A 1 22.68 -25.34 2.37
C MET A 1 21.33 -24.65 2.55
N PRO A 2 21.10 -23.88 3.63
CA PRO A 2 19.87 -23.12 3.73
C PRO A 2 19.77 -22.16 2.53
N GLN A 3 18.68 -22.23 1.77
CA GLN A 3 18.45 -21.27 0.68
C GLN A 3 18.51 -19.87 1.28
N SER A 4 19.29 -18.96 0.67
CA SER A 4 19.32 -17.58 1.16
C SER A 4 17.90 -17.01 1.15
N THR A 5 17.56 -16.18 2.14
CA THR A 5 16.23 -15.57 2.30
C THR A 5 15.80 -14.79 1.04
N LEU A 6 16.77 -14.25 0.29
CA LEU A 6 16.56 -13.66 -1.02
C LEU A 6 16.06 -14.68 -2.07
N GLU A 7 16.67 -15.87 -2.16
CA GLU A 7 16.24 -16.90 -3.10
C GLU A 7 14.86 -17.46 -2.74
N ALA A 8 14.55 -17.60 -1.45
CA ALA A 8 13.22 -17.99 -0.99
C ALA A 8 12.14 -16.96 -1.36
N SER A 9 12.37 -15.67 -1.10
CA SER A 9 11.45 -14.58 -1.49
C SER A 9 11.28 -14.50 -3.01
N LYS A 10 12.36 -14.60 -3.78
CA LYS A 10 12.31 -14.66 -5.26
C LYS A 10 11.46 -15.84 -5.75
N SER A 11 11.63 -17.02 -5.18
CA SER A 11 10.87 -18.22 -5.55
C SER A 11 9.37 -18.06 -5.29
N ARG A 12 9.00 -17.48 -4.14
CA ARG A 12 7.60 -17.21 -3.78
C ARG A 12 6.95 -16.16 -4.68
N LEU A 13 7.62 -15.03 -4.93
CA LEU A 13 7.17 -14.01 -5.89
C LEU A 13 6.98 -14.61 -7.29
N LYS A 14 7.92 -15.45 -7.73
CA LYS A 14 7.86 -16.11 -9.02
C LYS A 14 6.61 -17.00 -9.13
N LYS A 15 6.32 -17.83 -8.13
CA LYS A 15 5.12 -18.69 -8.13
C LYS A 15 3.81 -17.90 -8.09
N ALA A 16 3.79 -16.74 -7.44
CA ALA A 16 2.59 -15.93 -7.32
C ALA A 16 2.26 -15.16 -8.62
N VAL A 17 3.27 -14.68 -9.34
CA VAL A 17 3.10 -13.72 -10.44
C VAL A 17 3.12 -14.37 -11.83
N HIS A 18 3.87 -15.45 -12.04
CA HIS A 18 4.09 -15.94 -13.41
C HIS A 18 2.93 -16.78 -13.95
N ARG A 19 2.23 -16.27 -14.97
CA ARG A 19 1.08 -16.92 -15.63
C ARG A 19 1.41 -17.43 -17.03
N SER A 20 2.48 -16.93 -17.65
CA SER A 20 2.78 -17.19 -19.07
C SER A 20 4.19 -17.76 -19.28
N SER A 21 4.40 -18.44 -20.42
CA SER A 21 5.69 -19.06 -20.74
C SER A 21 6.80 -18.01 -20.83
N ALA A 22 8.02 -18.36 -20.40
CA ALA A 22 9.14 -17.43 -20.26
C ALA A 22 9.55 -16.69 -21.55
N THR A 23 9.15 -17.22 -22.70
CA THR A 23 9.46 -16.71 -24.04
C THR A 23 8.33 -15.86 -24.64
N SER A 24 7.16 -15.81 -23.99
CA SER A 24 6.05 -14.95 -24.41
C SER A 24 6.28 -13.49 -24.00
N ARG A 25 5.66 -12.55 -24.73
CA ARG A 25 5.72 -11.12 -24.37
C ARG A 25 5.18 -10.89 -22.95
N GLU A 26 4.09 -11.55 -22.57
CA GLU A 26 3.51 -11.49 -21.23
C GLU A 26 4.47 -12.05 -20.16
N GLY A 27 5.18 -13.13 -20.45
CA GLY A 27 6.11 -13.75 -19.50
C GLY A 27 7.37 -12.92 -19.26
N MET A 28 7.81 -12.14 -20.27
CA MET A 28 8.87 -11.14 -20.09
C MET A 28 8.40 -9.96 -19.22
N LEU A 29 7.14 -9.54 -19.36
CA LEU A 29 6.55 -8.47 -18.55
C LEU A 29 6.39 -8.88 -17.08
N GLU A 30 5.90 -10.09 -16.82
CA GLU A 30 5.82 -10.66 -15.47
C GLU A 30 7.20 -10.77 -14.79
N ARG A 31 8.27 -10.98 -15.57
CA ARG A 31 9.65 -11.07 -15.05
C ARG A 31 10.25 -9.71 -14.76
N LEU A 32 9.98 -8.71 -15.61
CA LEU A 32 10.30 -7.32 -15.33
C LEU A 32 9.54 -6.81 -14.09
N PHE A 33 8.31 -7.27 -13.90
CA PHE A 33 7.49 -7.01 -12.71
C PHE A 33 8.07 -7.68 -11.45
N THR A 34 8.35 -8.99 -11.50
CA THR A 34 9.04 -9.68 -10.39
C THR A 34 10.38 -9.01 -10.06
N PHE A 35 11.05 -8.40 -11.04
CA PHE A 35 12.24 -7.60 -10.80
C PHE A 35 11.95 -6.25 -10.12
N ALA A 36 10.89 -5.53 -10.54
CA ALA A 36 10.45 -4.28 -9.90
C ALA A 36 9.98 -4.47 -8.45
N PHE A 37 9.37 -5.62 -8.12
CA PHE A 37 8.90 -5.98 -6.78
C PHE A 37 9.97 -6.61 -5.87
N LYS A 38 11.24 -6.69 -6.31
CA LYS A 38 12.38 -7.09 -5.43
C LYS A 38 12.83 -5.98 -4.47
N GLY A 39 12.50 -4.74 -4.80
CA GLY A 39 12.86 -3.55 -4.05
C GLY A 39 11.75 -3.06 -3.12
N LEU A 40 11.99 -1.92 -2.47
CA LEU A 40 10.93 -1.17 -1.81
C LEU A 40 10.01 -0.60 -2.90
N VAL A 41 8.77 -1.09 -2.98
CA VAL A 41 7.82 -0.64 -3.99
C VAL A 41 7.12 0.62 -3.50
N TYR A 42 6.59 0.55 -2.28
CA TYR A 42 5.82 1.60 -1.64
C TYR A 42 6.44 1.96 -0.27
N PRO A 43 7.01 3.17 -0.12
CA PRO A 43 7.40 3.68 1.19
C PRO A 43 6.18 3.97 2.08
N GLN A 44 5.09 4.41 1.44
CA GLN A 44 3.75 4.55 1.99
C GLN A 44 2.77 3.70 1.17
N ILE A 45 1.92 2.96 1.86
CA ILE A 45 0.78 2.21 1.31
C ILE A 45 -0.30 3.17 0.77
N TRP A 46 -1.05 2.77 -0.25
CA TRP A 46 -2.05 3.60 -0.94
C TRP A 46 -3.47 3.06 -0.75
N GLU A 47 -3.74 2.54 0.43
CA GLU A 47 -5.03 2.02 0.86
C GLU A 47 -5.40 2.73 2.16
N ASP A 48 -6.56 3.37 2.20
CA ASP A 48 -6.97 4.15 3.37
C ASP A 48 -7.34 3.24 4.56
N PRO A 49 -6.56 3.24 5.66
CA PRO A 49 -6.85 2.39 6.80
C PRO A 49 -8.09 2.84 7.58
N ASP A 50 -8.55 4.09 7.42
CA ASP A 50 -9.73 4.58 8.15
C ASP A 50 -11.00 3.90 7.63
N VAL A 51 -11.14 3.71 6.31
CA VAL A 51 -12.26 2.94 5.74
C VAL A 51 -12.13 1.44 6.00
N ASP A 52 -10.90 0.92 6.08
CA ASP A 52 -10.66 -0.47 6.50
C ASP A 52 -11.14 -0.70 7.93
N MET A 53 -10.80 0.18 8.88
CA MET A 53 -11.22 0.02 10.27
C MET A 53 -12.72 0.18 10.46
N GLN A 54 -13.37 1.08 9.69
CA GLN A 54 -14.84 1.18 9.64
C GLN A 54 -15.47 -0.13 9.14
N ALA A 55 -14.95 -0.69 8.05
CA ALA A 55 -15.43 -1.94 7.49
C ALA A 55 -15.19 -3.11 8.43
N LEU A 56 -14.01 -3.23 9.03
CA LEU A 56 -13.59 -4.42 9.78
C LEU A 56 -14.22 -4.50 11.18
N ARG A 57 -14.67 -3.38 11.75
CA ARG A 57 -15.31 -3.33 13.08
C ARG A 57 -14.52 -4.11 14.15
N LEU A 58 -13.20 -3.89 14.18
CA LEU A 58 -12.28 -4.60 15.07
C LEU A 58 -12.60 -4.33 16.55
N THR A 59 -12.44 -5.36 17.37
CA THR A 59 -12.61 -5.32 18.83
C THR A 59 -11.31 -5.74 19.53
N SER A 60 -11.29 -5.66 20.87
CA SER A 60 -10.17 -6.15 21.68
C SER A 60 -9.91 -7.65 21.60
N GLU A 61 -10.85 -8.41 21.03
CA GLU A 61 -10.75 -9.85 20.85
C GLU A 61 -10.34 -10.22 19.41
N SER A 62 -10.45 -9.28 18.46
CA SER A 62 -10.24 -9.55 17.05
C SER A 62 -8.82 -10.05 16.75
N ARG A 63 -8.76 -11.17 16.03
CA ARG A 63 -7.54 -11.74 15.46
C ARG A 63 -7.60 -11.62 13.96
N MET A 64 -6.62 -10.94 13.37
CA MET A 64 -6.65 -10.62 11.94
C MET A 64 -5.40 -11.04 11.20
N VAL A 65 -5.55 -11.34 9.91
CA VAL A 65 -4.45 -11.53 8.97
C VAL A 65 -4.51 -10.43 7.90
N ALA A 66 -3.38 -9.77 7.66
CA ALA A 66 -3.29 -8.67 6.72
C ALA A 66 -2.06 -8.79 5.82
N ILE A 67 -2.15 -8.32 4.58
CA ILE A 67 -0.94 -8.11 3.78
C ILE A 67 -0.16 -6.94 4.38
N ALA A 68 1.14 -7.14 4.63
CA ALA A 68 1.93 -6.17 5.39
C ALA A 68 2.14 -4.84 4.63
N SER A 69 2.52 -4.91 3.35
CA SER A 69 2.72 -3.76 2.45
C SER A 69 3.48 -2.59 3.12
N GLY A 70 4.64 -2.92 3.71
CA GLY A 70 5.51 -1.97 4.39
C GLY A 70 5.03 -1.53 5.77
N GLY A 71 3.92 -2.09 6.28
CA GLY A 71 3.48 -2.02 7.68
C GLY A 71 2.66 -0.79 8.07
N CYS A 72 2.39 0.16 7.15
CA CYS A 72 1.62 1.37 7.47
C CYS A 72 0.22 1.03 7.99
N ASN A 73 -0.60 0.31 7.20
CA ASN A 73 -1.97 -0.03 7.60
C ASN A 73 -2.00 -1.00 8.78
N VAL A 74 -1.09 -1.99 8.80
CA VAL A 74 -0.93 -2.91 9.94
C VAL A 74 -0.72 -2.16 11.26
N MET A 75 0.09 -1.10 11.27
CA MET A 75 0.26 -0.29 12.46
C MET A 75 -0.95 0.60 12.74
N SER A 76 -1.62 1.13 11.71
CA SER A 76 -2.86 1.90 11.87
C SER A 76 -3.97 1.06 12.52
N TYR A 77 -4.08 -0.23 12.18
CA TYR A 77 -5.06 -1.14 12.79
C TYR A 77 -4.84 -1.35 14.28
N LEU A 78 -3.63 -1.14 14.81
CA LEU A 78 -3.39 -1.20 16.27
C LEU A 78 -4.19 -0.13 17.03
N THR A 79 -4.59 0.95 16.38
CA THR A 79 -5.41 2.00 17.00
C THR A 79 -6.81 1.50 17.35
N ALA A 80 -7.34 0.54 16.60
CA ALA A 80 -8.60 -0.17 16.87
C ALA A 80 -8.47 -1.29 17.94
N ASN A 81 -7.31 -1.40 18.60
CA ASN A 81 -7.04 -2.31 19.72
C ASN A 81 -7.24 -3.82 19.44
N PRO A 82 -6.90 -4.41 18.28
CA PRO A 82 -7.05 -5.85 18.07
C PRO A 82 -6.21 -6.68 19.06
N ALA A 83 -6.64 -7.92 19.30
CA ALA A 83 -5.91 -8.89 20.11
C ALA A 83 -4.59 -9.29 19.44
N GLN A 84 -4.64 -9.52 18.12
CA GLN A 84 -3.48 -9.97 17.35
C GLN A 84 -3.60 -9.59 15.87
N ILE A 85 -2.47 -9.21 15.27
CA ILE A 85 -2.34 -9.05 13.82
C ILE A 85 -1.21 -9.96 13.33
N THR A 86 -1.50 -10.88 12.41
CA THR A 86 -0.45 -11.53 11.62
C THR A 86 -0.35 -10.84 10.25
N ALA A 87 0.75 -10.13 10.03
CA ALA A 87 1.04 -9.45 8.78
C ALA A 87 1.92 -10.36 7.89
N VAL A 88 1.45 -10.67 6.69
CA VAL A 88 2.16 -11.53 5.73
C VAL A 88 2.53 -10.74 4.48
N ASP A 89 3.71 -10.98 3.92
CA ASP A 89 4.09 -10.35 2.65
C ASP A 89 5.12 -11.21 1.91
N LEU A 90 5.03 -11.21 0.58
CA LEU A 90 5.98 -11.91 -0.29
C LEU A 90 7.28 -11.10 -0.47
N ASN A 91 7.19 -9.77 -0.41
CA ASN A 91 8.29 -8.86 -0.58
C ASN A 91 9.09 -8.69 0.72
N ARG A 92 10.34 -9.15 0.70
CA ARG A 92 11.28 -8.99 1.82
C ARG A 92 11.49 -7.54 2.25
N ALA A 93 11.40 -6.57 1.33
CA ALA A 93 11.57 -5.15 1.64
C ALA A 93 10.43 -4.63 2.51
N HIS A 94 9.20 -5.04 2.19
CA HIS A 94 8.01 -4.69 2.96
C HIS A 94 8.03 -5.34 4.35
N VAL A 95 8.48 -6.60 4.45
CA VAL A 95 8.68 -7.28 5.73
C VAL A 95 9.71 -6.54 6.58
N ALA A 96 10.88 -6.21 6.01
CA ALA A 96 11.94 -5.49 6.72
C ALA A 96 11.50 -4.09 7.17
N LEU A 97 10.67 -3.40 6.37
CA LEU A 97 10.09 -2.09 6.74
C LEU A 97 9.03 -2.21 7.84
N GLY A 98 8.12 -3.18 7.74
CA GLY A 98 7.14 -3.43 8.79
C GLY A 98 7.79 -3.77 10.13
N ARG A 99 8.80 -4.66 10.14
CA ARG A 99 9.56 -4.99 11.34
C ARG A 99 10.32 -3.78 11.90
N LEU A 100 10.94 -2.97 11.04
CA LEU A 100 11.63 -1.75 11.47
C LEU A 100 10.68 -0.75 12.13
N LYS A 101 9.49 -0.51 11.55
CA LYS A 101 8.50 0.42 12.14
C LYS A 101 7.97 -0.06 13.49
N LEU A 102 7.65 -1.36 13.62
CA LEU A 102 7.20 -1.94 14.90
C LEU A 102 8.27 -1.86 15.99
N LEU A 103 9.53 -2.16 15.64
CA LEU A 103 10.64 -2.02 16.58
C LEU A 103 10.86 -0.56 16.96
N ALA A 104 10.80 0.35 15.99
CA ALA A 104 10.99 1.78 16.21
C ALA A 104 9.92 2.39 17.11
N ALA A 105 8.65 2.01 16.97
CA ALA A 105 7.59 2.44 17.89
C ALA A 105 7.90 2.07 19.36
N ARG A 106 8.57 0.92 19.57
CA ARG A 106 8.92 0.42 20.91
C ARG A 106 10.21 1.01 21.47
N ARG A 107 11.20 1.28 20.61
CA ARG A 107 12.58 1.56 21.02
C ARG A 107 13.05 2.99 20.83
N LEU A 108 12.42 3.75 19.93
CA LEU A 108 12.74 5.17 19.82
C LEU A 108 12.29 5.91 21.10
N PRO A 109 13.08 6.90 21.55
CA PRO A 109 12.90 7.49 22.88
C PRO A 109 11.64 8.35 23.02
N SER A 110 11.10 8.84 21.91
CA SER A 110 9.93 9.73 21.90
C SER A 110 9.15 9.63 20.59
N TYR A 111 7.93 10.17 20.60
CA TYR A 111 7.15 10.38 19.39
C TYR A 111 7.92 11.20 18.36
N ASP A 112 8.58 12.29 18.75
CA ASP A 112 9.29 13.16 17.80
C ASP A 112 10.44 12.41 17.10
N ALA A 113 11.12 11.52 17.81
CA ALA A 113 12.13 10.65 17.20
C ALA A 113 11.51 9.65 16.21
N PHE A 114 10.32 9.12 16.51
CA PHE A 114 9.57 8.22 15.63
C PHE A 114 9.04 8.95 14.38
N TYR A 115 8.45 10.13 14.57
CA TYR A 115 7.96 10.97 13.50
C TYR A 115 9.08 11.49 12.60
N ARG A 116 10.21 11.95 13.15
CA ARG A 116 11.39 12.31 12.34
C ARG A 116 11.91 11.14 11.50
N PHE A 117 11.79 9.92 12.03
CA PHE A 117 12.22 8.71 11.31
C PHE A 117 11.29 8.34 10.16
N PHE A 118 9.96 8.40 10.34
CA PHE A 118 9.01 7.93 9.33
C PHE A 118 8.14 9.02 8.71
N GLY A 119 7.79 10.08 9.42
CA GLY A 119 7.10 11.26 8.89
C GLY A 119 7.99 12.10 7.98
N GLU A 120 9.08 12.64 8.52
CA GLU A 120 10.05 13.45 7.74
C GLU A 120 10.96 12.56 6.89
N ALA A 121 11.56 11.54 7.52
CA ALA A 121 12.37 10.51 6.85
C ALA A 121 13.52 11.05 5.97
N ASP A 122 14.06 12.22 6.31
CA ASP A 122 15.10 12.93 5.55
C ASP A 122 16.28 13.44 6.42
N GLU A 123 16.23 13.24 7.74
CA GLU A 123 17.28 13.72 8.62
C GLU A 123 18.47 12.76 8.82
N ARG A 124 19.70 13.30 8.87
CA ARG A 124 20.93 12.51 9.17
C ARG A 124 20.90 11.87 10.57
N SER A 125 20.25 12.54 11.51
CA SER A 125 20.02 12.07 12.88
C SER A 125 19.25 10.74 12.91
N ASN A 126 18.51 10.36 11.83
CA ASN A 126 17.84 9.07 11.72
C ASN A 126 18.84 7.91 11.72
N ILE A 127 20.02 8.09 11.10
CA ILE A 127 21.05 7.05 11.07
C ILE A 127 21.65 6.82 12.45
N ALA A 128 21.89 7.90 13.20
CA ALA A 128 22.35 7.80 14.58
C ALA A 128 21.30 7.13 15.49
N ALA A 129 20.01 7.47 15.31
CA ALA A 129 18.92 6.82 16.03
C ALA A 129 18.81 5.32 15.70
N TYR A 130 18.94 4.96 14.42
CA TYR A 130 18.97 3.56 13.99
C TYR A 130 20.13 2.80 14.62
N GLU A 131 21.36 3.30 14.52
CA GLU A 131 22.56 2.63 15.06
C GLU A 131 22.47 2.45 16.58
N ARG A 132 21.90 3.44 17.30
CA ARG A 132 21.79 3.42 18.76
C ARG A 132 20.62 2.58 19.28
N PHE A 133 19.43 2.70 18.69
CA PHE A 133 18.19 2.19 19.28
C PHE A 133 17.57 1.01 18.53
N LEU A 134 17.86 0.85 17.23
CA LEU A 134 17.15 -0.13 16.40
C LEU A 134 18.05 -1.28 15.98
N LYS A 135 19.23 -0.98 15.45
CA LYS A 135 20.19 -1.96 14.94
C LYS A 135 20.53 -3.10 15.93
N PRO A 136 20.74 -2.85 17.24
CA PRO A 136 21.07 -3.93 18.17
C PRO A 136 19.95 -4.94 18.40
N GLU A 137 18.70 -4.58 18.07
CA GLU A 137 17.51 -5.39 18.35
C GLU A 137 16.78 -5.87 17.09
N LEU A 138 17.25 -5.47 15.90
CA LEU A 138 16.68 -5.96 14.65
C LEU A 138 16.99 -7.44 14.44
N ASP A 139 16.02 -8.17 13.92
CA ASP A 139 16.23 -9.54 13.48
C ASP A 139 17.25 -9.60 12.34
N ALA A 140 17.95 -10.73 12.23
CA ALA A 140 19.05 -10.91 11.29
C ALA A 140 18.64 -10.65 9.82
N GLU A 141 17.40 -10.97 9.43
CA GLU A 141 16.94 -10.75 8.06
C GLU A 141 16.72 -9.27 7.77
N SER A 142 16.05 -8.54 8.66
CA SER A 142 15.85 -7.10 8.55
C SER A 142 17.17 -6.34 8.60
N LEU A 143 18.07 -6.73 9.51
CA LEU A 143 19.41 -6.14 9.62
C LEU A 143 20.19 -6.33 8.31
N ALA A 144 20.22 -7.54 7.76
CA ALA A 144 20.90 -7.82 6.50
C ALA A 144 20.30 -7.02 5.32
N TYR A 145 18.99 -6.80 5.32
CA TYR A 145 18.35 -5.95 4.30
C TYR A 145 18.80 -4.49 4.41
N TRP A 146 18.68 -3.88 5.61
CA TRP A 146 18.95 -2.46 5.86
C TRP A 146 20.44 -2.10 5.78
N GLU A 147 21.32 -3.00 6.23
CA GLU A 147 22.77 -2.86 6.09
C GLU A 147 23.27 -3.17 4.67
N GLY A 148 22.48 -3.89 3.87
CA GLY A 148 22.79 -4.16 2.48
C GLY A 148 22.74 -2.91 1.60
N ARG A 149 23.36 -2.99 0.42
CA ARG A 149 23.54 -1.85 -0.51
C ARG A 149 22.65 -1.95 -1.75
N ASP A 150 22.29 -0.79 -2.31
CA ASP A 150 21.21 -0.61 -3.29
C ASP A 150 21.46 -1.29 -4.65
N ILE A 151 22.68 -1.24 -5.19
CA ILE A 151 23.01 -1.70 -6.56
C ILE A 151 24.05 -2.81 -6.48
N SER A 152 23.65 -4.09 -6.54
CA SER A 152 24.59 -5.24 -6.65
C SER A 152 25.78 -5.20 -5.66
N GLY A 153 25.58 -4.68 -4.45
CA GLY A 153 26.64 -4.52 -3.43
C GLY A 153 27.45 -3.22 -3.51
N TRP A 154 27.24 -2.40 -4.54
CA TRP A 154 27.78 -1.05 -4.71
C TRP A 154 26.72 0.01 -4.32
N GLY A 155 27.16 1.13 -3.75
CA GLY A 155 26.26 2.21 -3.27
C GLY A 155 26.18 2.30 -1.74
N ARG A 156 25.24 3.09 -1.20
CA ARG A 156 25.09 3.30 0.25
C ARG A 156 24.28 2.17 0.88
N LYS A 157 24.32 2.07 2.22
CA LYS A 157 23.42 1.16 2.95
C LYS A 157 21.98 1.63 2.75
N ARG A 158 21.03 0.70 2.59
CA ARG A 158 19.60 1.02 2.41
C ARG A 158 19.04 1.87 3.55
N ILE A 159 19.55 1.70 4.78
CA ILE A 159 19.11 2.52 5.91
C ILE A 159 19.34 4.03 5.70
N THR A 160 20.29 4.41 4.82
CA THR A 160 20.53 5.82 4.47
C THR A 160 19.39 6.47 3.69
N LEU A 161 18.39 5.72 3.25
CA LEU A 161 17.17 6.29 2.64
C LEU A 161 16.42 7.20 3.64
N PHE A 162 16.44 6.87 4.93
CA PHE A 162 15.79 7.66 5.99
C PHE A 162 16.53 8.98 6.32
N SER A 163 17.67 9.26 5.68
CA SER A 163 18.36 10.56 5.78
C SER A 163 18.38 11.30 4.45
N ARG A 164 17.56 10.85 3.49
CA ARG A 164 17.60 11.28 2.09
C ARG A 164 16.22 11.34 1.46
N ASP A 165 15.20 11.59 2.28
CA ASP A 165 13.81 11.71 1.87
C ASP A 165 13.28 10.39 1.29
N LEU A 166 12.95 9.47 2.19
CA LEU A 166 12.47 8.13 1.85
C LEU A 166 11.34 8.15 0.81
N TYR A 167 10.46 9.15 0.85
CA TYR A 167 9.28 9.27 -0.01
C TYR A 167 9.62 9.64 -1.47
N HIS A 168 10.85 10.07 -1.72
CA HIS A 168 11.38 10.26 -3.06
C HIS A 168 11.92 8.97 -3.69
N HIS A 169 11.98 7.88 -2.92
CA HIS A 169 12.53 6.59 -3.31
C HIS A 169 11.44 5.51 -3.43
N GLY A 170 11.86 4.35 -3.97
CA GLY A 170 10.94 3.25 -4.31
C GLY A 170 10.24 3.47 -5.65
N LEU A 171 9.59 2.41 -6.16
CA LEU A 171 9.01 2.43 -7.51
C LEU A 171 8.05 3.61 -7.69
N LEU A 172 7.10 3.78 -6.76
CA LEU A 172 6.11 4.83 -6.86
C LEU A 172 6.69 6.23 -6.64
N GLY A 173 7.65 6.39 -5.71
CA GLY A 173 8.35 7.66 -5.49
C GLY A 173 9.09 8.15 -6.72
N TYR A 174 9.67 7.24 -7.51
CA TYR A 174 10.27 7.55 -8.82
C TYR A 174 9.22 7.87 -9.88
N CYS A 175 8.09 7.15 -9.94
CA CYS A 175 7.00 7.43 -10.87
C CYS A 175 6.37 8.81 -10.63
N ILE A 176 6.04 9.15 -9.38
CA ILE A 176 5.53 10.47 -9.01
C ILE A 176 6.58 11.55 -9.34
N GLY A 177 7.86 11.30 -9.03
CA GLY A 177 8.96 12.22 -9.36
C GLY A 177 9.09 12.49 -10.86
N LEU A 178 8.94 11.47 -11.70
CA LEU A 178 8.94 11.61 -13.15
C LEU A 178 7.72 12.39 -13.64
N GLY A 179 6.53 12.12 -13.09
CA GLY A 179 5.31 12.88 -13.39
C GLY A 179 5.47 14.37 -13.07
N HIS A 180 6.04 14.69 -11.91
CA HIS A 180 6.38 16.07 -11.52
C HIS A 180 7.38 16.71 -12.49
N PHE A 181 8.42 15.98 -12.89
CA PHE A 181 9.39 16.49 -13.87
C PHE A 181 8.73 16.82 -15.21
N ILE A 182 7.88 15.92 -15.73
CA ILE A 182 7.16 16.13 -16.99
C ILE A 182 6.20 17.33 -16.88
N ALA A 183 5.46 17.44 -15.77
CA ALA A 183 4.57 18.60 -15.55
C ALA A 183 5.35 19.92 -15.58
N ARG A 184 6.54 19.97 -14.95
CA ARG A 184 7.40 21.16 -14.96
C ARG A 184 7.96 21.49 -16.34
N LEU A 185 8.24 20.50 -17.18
CA LEU A 185 8.60 20.74 -18.59
C LEU A 185 7.46 21.44 -19.37
N TYR A 186 6.21 21.22 -18.97
CA TYR A 186 5.04 21.94 -19.49
C TYR A 186 4.71 23.24 -18.74
N GLY A 187 5.59 23.69 -17.82
CA GLY A 187 5.42 24.93 -17.06
C GLY A 187 4.49 24.82 -15.85
N ILE A 188 4.11 23.60 -15.44
CA ILE A 188 3.18 23.34 -14.34
C ILE A 188 3.93 22.72 -13.17
N ASP A 189 3.83 23.28 -11.96
CA ASP A 189 4.41 22.69 -10.75
C ASP A 189 3.33 22.04 -9.88
N PRO A 190 3.22 20.70 -9.85
CA PRO A 190 2.18 20.02 -9.06
C PRO A 190 2.15 20.39 -7.58
N LYS A 191 3.26 20.88 -7.01
CA LYS A 191 3.34 21.39 -5.64
C LYS A 191 2.42 22.59 -5.37
N HIS A 192 1.92 23.27 -6.39
CA HIS A 192 0.92 24.33 -6.21
C HIS A 192 -0.43 23.80 -5.74
N MET A 193 -0.76 22.52 -6.00
CA MET A 193 -1.99 21.91 -5.50
C MET A 193 -2.09 22.02 -3.98
N VAL A 194 -1.01 21.67 -3.25
CA VAL A 194 -1.01 21.68 -1.78
C VAL A 194 -1.01 23.07 -1.14
N LYS A 195 -1.02 24.14 -1.96
CA LYS A 195 -1.18 25.52 -1.50
C LYS A 195 -2.64 25.97 -1.50
N ALA A 196 -3.54 25.21 -2.12
CA ALA A 196 -4.96 25.50 -2.17
C ALA A 196 -5.58 25.44 -0.76
N ARG A 197 -6.50 26.37 -0.48
CA ARG A 197 -7.13 26.56 0.83
C ARG A 197 -8.58 26.09 0.89
N SER A 198 -9.15 25.75 -0.26
CA SER A 198 -10.53 25.28 -0.41
C SER A 198 -10.64 24.27 -1.55
N LEU A 199 -11.75 23.51 -1.57
CA LEU A 199 -12.07 22.60 -2.67
C LEU A 199 -12.24 23.34 -4.01
N ASP A 200 -12.75 24.58 -3.98
CA ASP A 200 -12.89 25.41 -5.18
C ASP A 200 -11.53 25.80 -5.76
N GLU A 201 -10.55 26.15 -4.91
CA GLU A 201 -9.17 26.40 -5.35
C GLU A 201 -8.49 25.12 -5.86
N GLN A 202 -8.72 23.98 -5.19
CA GLN A 202 -8.23 22.67 -5.65
C GLN A 202 -8.78 22.34 -7.05
N ARG A 203 -10.09 22.49 -7.25
CA ARG A 203 -10.77 22.25 -8.54
C ARG A 203 -10.29 23.21 -9.61
N SER A 204 -10.18 24.50 -9.31
CA SER A 204 -9.66 25.49 -10.25
C SER A 204 -8.24 25.16 -10.71
N TYR A 205 -7.34 24.79 -9.79
CA TYR A 205 -5.99 24.39 -10.15
C TYR A 205 -5.96 23.08 -10.94
N PHE A 206 -6.78 22.10 -10.58
CA PHE A 206 -6.90 20.85 -11.33
C PHE A 206 -7.32 21.13 -12.79
N GLU A 207 -8.42 21.84 -13.00
CA GLU A 207 -8.99 22.10 -14.33
C GLU A 207 -8.07 22.95 -15.21
N THR A 208 -7.38 23.94 -14.63
CA THR A 208 -6.56 24.90 -15.40
C THR A 208 -5.12 24.45 -15.60
N ALA A 209 -4.54 23.68 -14.67
CA ALA A 209 -3.14 23.30 -14.71
C ALA A 209 -2.93 21.79 -14.91
N LEU A 210 -3.62 20.92 -14.16
CA LEU A 210 -3.35 19.48 -14.19
C LEU A 210 -4.09 18.74 -15.30
N ALA A 211 -5.39 18.96 -15.46
CA ALA A 211 -6.21 18.31 -16.48
C ALA A 211 -5.66 18.52 -17.90
N PRO A 212 -5.21 19.73 -18.31
CA PRO A 212 -4.64 19.94 -19.65
C PRO A 212 -3.34 19.19 -19.92
N LEU A 213 -2.67 18.63 -18.90
CA LEU A 213 -1.50 17.77 -19.12
C LEU A 213 -1.90 16.47 -19.82
N PHE A 214 -3.09 15.94 -19.56
CA PHE A 214 -3.57 14.71 -20.18
C PHE A 214 -3.85 14.86 -21.68
N ASP A 215 -3.94 16.09 -22.19
CA ASP A 215 -4.07 16.37 -23.63
C ASP A 215 -2.71 16.48 -24.35
N LYS A 216 -1.60 16.56 -23.60
CA LYS A 216 -0.27 16.71 -24.20
C LYS A 216 0.20 15.40 -24.82
N ARG A 217 0.81 15.49 -26.01
CA ARG A 217 1.25 14.33 -26.81
C ARG A 217 2.13 13.35 -26.04
N LEU A 218 3.06 13.84 -25.22
CA LEU A 218 3.95 12.99 -24.43
C LEU A 218 3.20 12.22 -23.34
N VAL A 219 2.25 12.89 -22.66
CA VAL A 219 1.44 12.28 -21.60
C VAL A 219 0.51 11.23 -22.20
N ARG A 220 -0.24 11.56 -23.26
CA ARG A 220 -1.08 10.60 -24.00
C ARG A 220 -0.29 9.39 -24.50
N TRP A 221 0.90 9.63 -25.04
CA TRP A 221 1.77 8.54 -25.48
C TRP A 221 2.21 7.64 -24.31
N ALA A 222 2.53 8.22 -23.15
CA ALA A 222 2.94 7.45 -21.98
C ALA A 222 1.77 6.67 -21.34
N THR A 223 0.59 7.28 -21.21
CA THR A 223 -0.60 6.65 -20.61
C THR A 223 -1.19 5.56 -21.50
N SER A 224 -1.04 5.66 -22.82
CA SER A 224 -1.44 4.59 -23.76
C SER A 224 -0.58 3.32 -23.71
N LYS A 225 0.55 3.32 -22.99
CA LYS A 225 1.39 2.12 -22.82
C LYS A 225 0.93 1.32 -21.61
N LYS A 226 0.55 0.05 -21.80
CA LYS A 226 0.26 -0.91 -20.69
C LYS A 226 1.35 -0.95 -19.60
N MET A 227 2.60 -0.58 -19.94
CA MET A 227 3.75 -0.51 -19.03
C MET A 227 3.73 0.63 -18.01
N SER A 228 3.09 1.77 -18.30
CA SER A 228 3.11 2.92 -17.39
C SER A 228 2.34 2.67 -16.09
N LEU A 229 1.47 1.65 -16.12
CA LEU A 229 0.53 1.29 -15.05
C LEU A 229 1.14 0.42 -13.96
N TYR A 230 2.26 -0.26 -14.23
CA TYR A 230 2.95 -1.06 -13.21
C TYR A 230 3.49 -0.20 -12.06
N GLY A 231 3.95 1.01 -12.38
CA GLY A 231 4.43 1.97 -11.38
C GLY A 231 3.33 2.50 -10.46
N LEU A 232 2.07 2.36 -10.89
CA LEU A 232 0.86 2.75 -10.16
C LEU A 232 0.16 1.55 -9.49
N GLY A 233 0.77 0.37 -9.53
CA GLY A 233 0.21 -0.83 -8.90
C GLY A 233 -0.96 -1.48 -9.65
N ILE A 234 -1.20 -1.13 -10.91
CA ILE A 234 -2.35 -1.66 -11.67
C ILE A 234 -1.94 -2.89 -12.50
N PRO A 235 -2.61 -4.05 -12.34
CA PRO A 235 -2.36 -5.23 -13.15
C PRO A 235 -2.73 -5.07 -14.63
N PRO A 236 -1.88 -5.53 -15.58
CA PRO A 236 -2.18 -5.50 -17.02
C PRO A 236 -3.41 -6.28 -17.42
N ALA A 237 -3.69 -7.37 -16.70
CA ALA A 237 -4.87 -8.20 -16.94
C ALA A 237 -6.18 -7.43 -16.71
N GLN A 238 -6.13 -6.33 -15.95
CA GLN A 238 -7.27 -5.48 -15.68
C GLN A 238 -7.27 -4.20 -16.51
N TYR A 239 -6.27 -4.00 -17.37
CA TYR A 239 -6.23 -2.88 -18.31
C TYR A 239 -7.53 -2.78 -19.10
N GLU A 240 -7.99 -3.90 -19.66
CA GLU A 240 -9.17 -3.92 -20.52
C GLU A 240 -10.45 -3.66 -19.73
N ALA A 241 -10.56 -4.17 -18.50
CA ALA A 241 -11.70 -3.89 -17.61
C ALA A 241 -11.75 -2.41 -17.17
N LEU A 242 -10.59 -1.81 -16.90
CA LEU A 242 -10.48 -0.39 -16.56
C LEU A 242 -10.84 0.51 -17.73
N VAL A 243 -10.27 0.23 -18.89
CA VAL A 243 -10.52 0.99 -20.10
C VAL A 243 -11.99 0.85 -20.52
N SER A 244 -12.57 -0.35 -20.49
CA SER A 244 -13.96 -0.57 -20.89
C SER A 244 -14.97 0.12 -19.97
N ALA A 245 -14.64 0.29 -18.69
CA ALA A 245 -15.47 1.01 -17.71
C ALA A 245 -15.40 2.54 -17.85
N SER A 246 -14.37 3.10 -18.50
CA SER A 246 -14.23 4.54 -18.68
C SER A 246 -15.11 5.09 -19.81
N ALA A 247 -15.62 6.31 -19.65
CA ALA A 247 -16.51 6.96 -20.63
C ALA A 247 -15.90 7.04 -22.04
N ASP A 248 -14.62 7.38 -22.12
CA ASP A 248 -13.88 7.56 -23.38
C ASP A 248 -13.18 6.29 -23.88
N ARG A 249 -13.30 5.17 -23.15
CA ARG A 249 -12.56 3.93 -23.41
C ARG A 249 -11.06 4.15 -23.61
N ASP A 250 -10.45 4.96 -22.74
CA ASP A 250 -9.01 5.25 -22.74
C ASP A 250 -8.46 5.18 -21.31
N MET A 251 -7.22 4.74 -21.16
CA MET A 251 -6.53 4.75 -19.87
C MET A 251 -6.21 6.16 -19.40
N SER A 252 -6.04 7.10 -20.33
CA SER A 252 -5.80 8.50 -20.00
C SER A 252 -6.97 9.13 -19.23
N SER A 253 -8.22 8.78 -19.55
CA SER A 253 -9.40 9.26 -18.81
C SER A 253 -9.48 8.62 -17.42
N VAL A 254 -9.24 7.31 -17.29
CA VAL A 254 -9.18 6.63 -15.97
C VAL A 254 -8.16 7.28 -15.04
N LEU A 255 -6.94 7.55 -15.54
CA LEU A 255 -5.89 8.18 -14.74
C LEU A 255 -6.23 9.64 -14.39
N ARG A 256 -6.90 10.35 -15.30
CA ARG A 256 -7.39 11.71 -15.05
C ARG A 256 -8.45 11.72 -13.96
N GLU A 257 -9.46 10.85 -14.04
CA GLU A 257 -10.53 10.73 -13.04
C GLU A 257 -9.99 10.38 -11.64
N ARG A 258 -9.04 9.44 -11.57
CA ARG A 258 -8.37 9.09 -10.30
C ARG A 258 -7.58 10.25 -9.72
N LEU A 259 -6.85 10.98 -10.57
CA LEU A 259 -6.13 12.18 -10.12
C LEU A 259 -7.10 13.29 -9.71
N GLU A 260 -8.24 13.44 -10.40
CA GLU A 260 -9.29 14.41 -10.05
C GLU A 260 -9.86 14.10 -8.67
N LYS A 261 -10.26 12.85 -8.42
CA LYS A 261 -10.75 12.41 -7.11
C LYS A 261 -9.73 12.70 -6.00
N LEU A 262 -8.46 12.31 -6.22
CA LEU A 262 -7.38 12.59 -5.27
C LEU A 262 -7.20 14.09 -4.99
N ALA A 263 -7.34 14.90 -6.04
CA ALA A 263 -7.14 16.34 -6.01
C ALA A 263 -8.31 17.13 -5.45
N CYS A 264 -9.56 16.70 -5.68
CA CYS A 264 -10.73 17.58 -5.60
C CYS A 264 -11.86 17.06 -4.71
N ASP A 265 -11.90 15.76 -4.39
CA ASP A 265 -13.03 15.19 -3.61
C ASP A 265 -12.82 15.30 -2.10
N PHE A 266 -11.58 15.54 -1.67
CA PHE A 266 -11.22 15.64 -0.26
C PHE A 266 -10.43 16.91 0.03
N SER A 267 -10.67 17.48 1.20
CA SER A 267 -9.87 18.59 1.71
C SER A 267 -8.41 18.16 1.90
N LEU A 268 -7.48 19.01 1.50
CA LEU A 268 -6.05 18.81 1.78
C LEU A 268 -5.71 18.78 3.28
N GLN A 269 -6.63 19.22 4.15
CA GLN A 269 -6.46 19.09 5.61
C GLN A 269 -6.70 17.65 6.10
N ASP A 270 -7.37 16.83 5.31
CA ASP A 270 -7.79 15.48 5.68
C ASP A 270 -7.13 14.39 4.82
N ASN A 271 -6.53 14.76 3.68
CA ASN A 271 -5.98 13.81 2.70
C ASN A 271 -4.45 13.79 2.63
N TYR A 272 -3.81 12.93 3.42
CA TYR A 272 -2.36 12.75 3.40
C TYR A 272 -1.83 12.07 2.12
N PHE A 273 -2.69 11.36 1.38
CA PHE A 273 -2.32 10.79 0.08
C PHE A 273 -2.10 11.89 -0.95
N ALA A 274 -2.95 12.92 -0.96
CA ALA A 274 -2.79 14.08 -1.82
C ALA A 274 -1.46 14.81 -1.53
N TRP A 275 -1.09 14.98 -0.27
CA TRP A 275 0.23 15.51 0.09
C TRP A 275 1.38 14.66 -0.46
N GLN A 276 1.28 13.34 -0.34
CA GLN A 276 2.29 12.44 -0.88
C GLN A 276 2.36 12.47 -2.41
N ALA A 277 1.24 12.61 -3.11
CA ALA A 277 1.22 12.78 -4.57
C ALA A 277 1.82 14.12 -5.03
N PHE A 278 1.43 15.23 -4.41
CA PHE A 278 1.70 16.58 -4.91
C PHE A 278 2.90 17.25 -4.24
N ASN A 279 3.24 16.89 -3.01
CA ASN A 279 4.40 17.40 -2.28
C ASN A 279 5.56 16.40 -2.22
N ARG A 280 5.28 15.09 -2.40
CA ARG A 280 6.24 13.98 -2.23
C ARG A 280 6.73 13.84 -0.80
N GLY A 281 5.84 14.11 0.15
CA GLY A 281 6.03 14.01 1.58
C GLY A 281 4.74 14.44 2.29
N TYR A 282 4.68 14.28 3.61
CA TYR A 282 3.55 14.79 4.38
C TYR A 282 3.55 16.32 4.46
N ALA A 283 2.46 16.90 4.97
CA ALA A 283 2.37 18.33 5.15
C ALA A 283 3.44 18.81 6.15
N PRO A 284 4.17 19.89 5.85
CA PRO A 284 5.16 20.43 6.77
C PRO A 284 4.46 21.22 7.89
N ARG A 285 5.12 21.28 9.06
CA ARG A 285 4.68 22.16 10.15
C ARG A 285 4.96 23.61 9.79
N ALA A 286 3.98 24.48 9.97
CA ALA A 286 4.16 25.90 9.72
C ALA A 286 5.23 26.47 10.69
N GLY A 287 6.44 26.71 10.19
CA GLY A 287 7.51 27.41 10.90
C GLY A 287 8.43 26.57 11.80
N GLU A 288 8.28 25.25 11.88
CA GLU A 288 9.15 24.38 12.69
C GLU A 288 9.60 23.14 11.90
N SER A 289 10.80 22.63 12.21
CA SER A 289 11.43 21.52 11.49
C SER A 289 11.10 20.13 12.04
N THR A 290 10.31 20.01 13.13
CA THR A 290 9.94 18.70 13.69
C THR A 290 8.50 18.63 14.20
N GLY A 291 7.78 17.55 13.86
CA GLY A 291 6.49 17.17 14.45
C GLY A 291 5.26 17.18 13.51
N GLU A 292 4.16 16.59 13.98
CA GLU A 292 2.89 16.43 13.23
C GLU A 292 2.39 17.77 12.66
N ALA A 293 2.11 17.75 11.36
CA ALA A 293 1.45 18.82 10.65
C ALA A 293 0.60 18.27 9.50
N GLY A 294 -0.59 18.85 9.35
CA GLY A 294 -1.58 18.40 8.38
C GLY A 294 -2.04 16.94 8.58
N PRO A 295 -2.69 16.34 7.57
CA PRO A 295 -3.19 14.99 7.68
C PRO A 295 -2.05 13.97 7.70
N LEU A 296 -2.20 12.96 8.55
CA LEU A 296 -1.29 11.82 8.66
C LEU A 296 -2.08 10.51 8.67
N PRO A 297 -1.46 9.38 8.24
CA PRO A 297 -2.03 8.07 8.51
C PRO A 297 -2.11 7.84 10.02
N PRO A 298 -3.11 7.08 10.53
CA PRO A 298 -3.33 6.89 11.97
C PRO A 298 -2.07 6.48 12.74
N TYR A 299 -1.20 5.65 12.14
CA TYR A 299 0.01 5.20 12.82
C TYR A 299 1.08 6.28 13.07
N LEU A 300 1.01 7.42 12.38
CA LEU A 300 1.92 8.54 12.55
C LEU A 300 1.34 9.67 13.40
N LYS A 301 0.04 9.65 13.75
CA LYS A 301 -0.58 10.69 14.57
C LYS A 301 -0.09 10.60 16.02
N ARG A 302 0.23 11.73 16.65
CA ARG A 302 0.75 11.77 18.03
C ARG A 302 -0.18 11.09 19.02
N GLN A 303 -1.49 11.32 18.87
CA GLN A 303 -2.52 10.77 19.76
C GLN A 303 -2.53 9.23 19.83
N HIS A 304 -2.01 8.54 18.80
CA HIS A 304 -2.00 7.09 18.71
C HIS A 304 -0.66 6.47 19.08
N PHE A 305 0.39 7.28 19.30
CA PHE A 305 1.75 6.78 19.48
C PHE A 305 1.91 5.83 20.67
N GLU A 306 1.37 6.19 21.83
CA GLU A 306 1.48 5.35 23.04
C GLU A 306 0.71 4.04 22.89
N ASP A 307 -0.48 4.09 22.30
CA ASP A 307 -1.27 2.90 21.99
C ASP A 307 -0.51 1.95 21.05
N ILE A 308 0.08 2.49 19.98
CA ILE A 308 0.85 1.70 19.02
C ILE A 308 2.10 1.12 19.68
N LYS A 309 2.81 1.91 20.48
CA LYS A 309 3.99 1.46 21.22
C LYS A 309 3.68 0.30 22.15
N GLN A 310 2.58 0.39 22.91
CA GLN A 310 2.14 -0.67 23.82
C GLN A 310 1.66 -1.92 23.09
N ARG A 311 1.02 -1.75 21.92
CA ARG A 311 0.38 -2.84 21.19
C ARG A 311 1.25 -3.42 20.06
N ALA A 312 2.41 -2.83 19.76
CA ALA A 312 3.29 -3.27 18.67
C ALA A 312 3.73 -4.74 18.79
N SER A 313 3.83 -5.30 20.01
CA SER A 313 4.14 -6.72 20.22
C SER A 313 3.00 -7.67 19.83
N ARG A 314 1.78 -7.17 19.60
CA ARG A 314 0.65 -7.95 19.11
C ARG A 314 0.72 -8.21 17.60
N VAL A 315 1.69 -7.60 16.92
CA VAL A 315 1.90 -7.79 15.47
C VAL A 315 3.04 -8.76 15.21
N ARG A 316 2.77 -9.79 14.40
CA ARG A 316 3.78 -10.70 13.87
C ARG A 316 3.93 -10.49 12.36
N VAL A 317 5.13 -10.15 11.89
CA VAL A 317 5.40 -9.93 10.46
C VAL A 317 6.17 -11.12 9.86
N LEU A 318 5.57 -11.78 8.87
CA LEU A 318 6.07 -12.99 8.25
C LEU A 318 6.34 -12.78 6.75
N ASN A 319 7.51 -13.22 6.27
CA ASN A 319 7.72 -13.36 4.83
C ASN A 319 7.08 -14.68 4.35
N ARG A 320 5.80 -14.63 3.98
CA ARG A 320 5.00 -15.80 3.61
C ARG A 320 3.86 -15.41 2.67
N ASN A 321 3.40 -16.33 1.83
CA ASN A 321 2.17 -16.16 1.07
C ASN A 321 0.94 -16.18 2.00
N PHE A 322 -0.11 -15.43 1.66
CA PHE A 322 -1.33 -15.35 2.48
C PHE A 322 -2.01 -16.71 2.64
N THR A 323 -2.26 -17.42 1.54
CA THR A 323 -2.87 -18.76 1.54
C THR A 323 -2.01 -19.76 2.31
N GLU A 324 -0.68 -19.78 2.07
CA GLU A 324 0.25 -20.65 2.81
C GLU A 324 0.24 -20.40 4.33
N HIS A 325 -0.04 -19.17 4.76
CA HIS A 325 -0.17 -18.86 6.17
C HIS A 325 -1.49 -19.39 6.74
N LEU A 326 -2.61 -19.16 6.06
CA LEU A 326 -3.92 -19.64 6.52
C LEU A 326 -3.96 -21.17 6.65
N GLN A 327 -3.28 -21.90 5.76
CA GLN A 327 -3.12 -23.36 5.86
C GLN A 327 -2.47 -23.84 7.18
N THR A 328 -1.75 -22.95 7.89
CA THR A 328 -1.15 -23.24 9.19
C THR A 328 -2.00 -22.81 10.38
N GLU A 329 -3.07 -22.06 10.13
CA GLU A 329 -4.02 -21.62 11.16
C GLU A 329 -5.10 -22.69 11.36
N GLY A 330 -5.59 -22.81 12.60
CA GLY A 330 -6.70 -23.70 12.92
C GLY A 330 -8.03 -23.20 12.39
N ASP A 331 -9.03 -24.07 12.38
CA ASP A 331 -10.40 -23.74 11.98
C ASP A 331 -11.01 -22.72 12.97
N ASP A 332 -11.87 -21.83 12.44
CA ASP A 332 -12.64 -20.86 13.23
C ASP A 332 -11.79 -20.00 14.20
N GLN A 333 -10.67 -19.44 13.74
CA GLN A 333 -9.74 -18.66 14.58
C GLN A 333 -9.68 -17.16 14.29
N LEU A 334 -10.12 -16.72 13.12
CA LEU A 334 -9.85 -15.37 12.61
C LEU A 334 -11.14 -14.56 12.41
N ASP A 335 -11.08 -13.29 12.74
CA ASP A 335 -12.21 -12.34 12.69
C ASP A 335 -12.10 -11.38 11.50
N ALA A 336 -10.90 -11.17 10.96
CA ALA A 336 -10.66 -10.16 9.94
C ALA A 336 -9.53 -10.52 8.98
N PHE A 337 -9.74 -10.19 7.70
CA PHE A 337 -8.79 -10.44 6.62
C PHE A 337 -8.64 -9.18 5.75
N VAL A 338 -7.41 -8.74 5.53
CA VAL A 338 -7.09 -7.59 4.66
C VAL A 338 -6.19 -8.03 3.53
N LEU A 339 -6.75 -8.06 2.31
CA LEU A 339 -6.06 -8.61 1.13
C LEU A 339 -5.52 -7.54 0.17
N LEU A 340 -5.75 -6.26 0.44
CA LEU A 340 -5.37 -5.16 -0.46
C LEU A 340 -5.90 -5.43 -1.89
N ASP A 341 -5.13 -5.13 -2.93
CA ASP A 341 -5.45 -5.43 -4.33
C ASP A 341 -4.95 -6.80 -4.80
N ALA A 342 -4.42 -7.65 -3.91
CA ALA A 342 -3.68 -8.85 -4.29
C ALA A 342 -4.50 -9.83 -5.16
N GLN A 343 -5.82 -9.83 -5.01
CA GLN A 343 -6.73 -10.73 -5.72
C GLN A 343 -6.82 -10.43 -7.22
N ASP A 344 -6.56 -9.20 -7.65
CA ASP A 344 -6.48 -8.81 -9.05
C ASP A 344 -5.37 -9.58 -9.79
N TRP A 345 -4.37 -10.04 -9.03
CA TRP A 345 -3.19 -10.75 -9.49
C TRP A 345 -3.31 -12.27 -9.38
N MET A 346 -4.43 -12.80 -8.88
CA MET A 346 -4.63 -14.24 -8.71
C MET A 346 -5.39 -14.88 -9.88
N THR A 347 -5.02 -16.11 -10.22
CA THR A 347 -5.82 -17.00 -11.10
C THR A 347 -7.00 -17.56 -10.33
N ASP A 348 -7.98 -18.14 -11.03
CA ASP A 348 -9.17 -18.71 -10.40
C ASP A 348 -8.81 -19.86 -9.45
N VAL A 349 -7.80 -20.66 -9.79
CA VAL A 349 -7.26 -21.71 -8.90
C VAL A 349 -6.68 -21.09 -7.62
N GLN A 350 -5.94 -20.00 -7.72
CA GLN A 350 -5.37 -19.31 -6.56
C GLN A 350 -6.46 -18.65 -5.70
N LEU A 351 -7.47 -18.04 -6.33
CA LEU A 351 -8.61 -17.44 -5.63
C LEU A 351 -9.41 -18.51 -4.87
N ASN A 352 -9.72 -19.64 -5.51
CA ASN A 352 -10.44 -20.74 -4.85
C ASN A 352 -9.63 -21.35 -3.69
N ALA A 353 -8.30 -21.48 -3.83
CA ALA A 353 -7.45 -21.93 -2.74
C ALA A 353 -7.41 -20.92 -1.59
N LEU A 354 -7.29 -19.62 -1.89
CA LEU A 354 -7.33 -18.57 -0.88
C LEU A 354 -8.67 -18.52 -0.14
N TRP A 355 -9.79 -18.45 -0.87
CA TRP A 355 -11.12 -18.31 -0.28
C TRP A 355 -11.58 -19.58 0.46
N SER A 356 -11.14 -20.76 0.03
CA SER A 356 -11.33 -22.00 0.82
C SER A 356 -10.68 -21.88 2.20
N GLU A 357 -9.44 -21.40 2.27
CA GLU A 357 -8.71 -21.25 3.54
C GLU A 357 -9.24 -20.09 4.40
N ILE A 358 -9.64 -18.97 3.78
CA ILE A 358 -10.33 -17.87 4.49
C ILE A 358 -11.61 -18.40 5.14
N THR A 359 -12.43 -19.12 4.37
CA THR A 359 -13.69 -19.70 4.84
C THR A 359 -13.48 -20.72 5.95
N ARG A 360 -12.46 -21.58 5.86
CA ARG A 360 -12.13 -22.57 6.89
C ARG A 360 -11.69 -21.93 8.22
N THR A 361 -10.93 -20.83 8.13
CA THR A 361 -10.30 -20.19 9.30
C THR A 361 -11.15 -19.07 9.90
N ALA A 362 -12.20 -18.62 9.21
CA ALA A 362 -13.09 -17.54 9.61
C ALA A 362 -14.05 -17.96 10.73
N ARG A 363 -14.14 -17.14 11.79
CA ARG A 363 -15.25 -17.24 12.76
C ARG A 363 -16.54 -16.69 12.15
N PRO A 364 -17.74 -17.16 12.56
CA PRO A 364 -19.00 -16.52 12.17
C PRO A 364 -18.96 -15.01 12.41
N GLY A 365 -19.36 -14.24 11.40
CA GLY A 365 -19.27 -12.77 11.41
C GLY A 365 -17.90 -12.20 11.04
N ALA A 366 -16.90 -13.03 10.72
CA ALA A 366 -15.60 -12.55 10.25
C ALA A 366 -15.72 -11.72 8.97
N ARG A 367 -14.81 -10.76 8.80
CA ARG A 367 -14.94 -9.69 7.80
C ARG A 367 -13.71 -9.66 6.88
N VAL A 368 -13.93 -9.73 5.58
CA VAL A 368 -12.88 -9.68 4.56
C VAL A 368 -12.98 -8.36 3.83
N VAL A 369 -11.90 -7.58 3.80
CA VAL A 369 -11.80 -6.36 3.00
C VAL A 369 -10.69 -6.46 1.97
N PHE A 370 -10.97 -5.96 0.77
CA PHE A 370 -10.03 -5.90 -0.33
C PHE A 370 -10.43 -4.80 -1.32
N ARG A 371 -9.50 -4.48 -2.21
CA ARG A 371 -9.70 -3.49 -3.28
C ARG A 371 -9.47 -4.12 -4.63
N THR A 372 -9.96 -3.47 -5.67
CA THR A 372 -9.81 -3.90 -7.05
C THR A 372 -9.56 -2.70 -7.94
N ALA A 373 -8.86 -2.92 -9.06
CA ALA A 373 -8.66 -1.83 -10.00
C ALA A 373 -10.00 -1.38 -10.61
N ALA A 374 -10.88 -2.31 -10.99
CA ALA A 374 -12.23 -2.01 -11.47
C ALA A 374 -13.23 -1.87 -10.30
N GLU A 375 -14.38 -1.22 -10.53
CA GLU A 375 -15.41 -1.02 -9.49
C GLU A 375 -16.14 -2.32 -9.07
N PRO A 376 -16.51 -3.25 -9.97
CA PRO A 376 -17.17 -4.49 -9.55
C PRO A 376 -16.21 -5.46 -8.84
N THR A 377 -16.74 -6.21 -7.87
CA THR A 377 -16.01 -7.33 -7.25
C THR A 377 -15.66 -8.39 -8.29
N LEU A 378 -14.43 -8.92 -8.20
CA LEU A 378 -13.94 -9.96 -9.11
C LEU A 378 -14.37 -11.38 -8.75
N LEU A 379 -15.03 -11.61 -7.60
CA LEU A 379 -15.22 -12.97 -7.08
C LEU A 379 -16.29 -13.79 -7.81
N PRO A 380 -17.51 -13.28 -8.09
CA PRO A 380 -18.55 -14.07 -8.75
C PRO A 380 -18.08 -14.60 -10.11
N GLY A 381 -18.29 -15.89 -10.36
CA GLY A 381 -17.81 -16.58 -11.57
C GLY A 381 -16.32 -16.96 -11.57
N ARG A 382 -15.53 -16.51 -10.58
CA ARG A 382 -14.10 -16.86 -10.42
C ARG A 382 -13.83 -17.71 -9.17
N VAL A 383 -14.59 -17.50 -8.10
CA VAL A 383 -14.61 -18.35 -6.90
C VAL A 383 -15.87 -19.21 -6.93
N ALA A 384 -15.74 -20.47 -6.52
CA ALA A 384 -16.85 -21.43 -6.52
C ALA A 384 -18.03 -20.93 -5.64
N ASP A 385 -19.24 -21.07 -6.16
CA ASP A 385 -20.47 -20.62 -5.49
C ASP A 385 -20.61 -21.24 -4.09
N ALA A 386 -20.28 -22.52 -3.91
CA ALA A 386 -20.31 -23.19 -2.61
C ALA A 386 -19.43 -22.53 -1.53
N ILE A 387 -18.39 -21.79 -1.93
CA ILE A 387 -17.59 -20.98 -1.01
C ILE A 387 -18.27 -19.62 -0.81
N LEU A 388 -18.64 -18.94 -1.89
CA LEU A 388 -19.22 -17.58 -1.83
C LEU A 388 -20.59 -17.53 -1.15
N ASP A 389 -21.42 -18.56 -1.25
CA ASP A 389 -22.75 -18.64 -0.62
C ASP A 389 -22.67 -18.60 0.92
N ARG A 390 -21.49 -18.88 1.48
CA ARG A 390 -21.22 -18.74 2.93
C ARG A 390 -20.87 -17.30 3.34
N TRP A 391 -20.80 -16.38 2.40
CA TRP A 391 -20.45 -14.98 2.62
C TRP A 391 -21.55 -14.05 2.10
N THR A 392 -21.85 -13.03 2.88
CA THR A 392 -22.69 -11.92 2.44
C THR A 392 -21.81 -10.80 1.88
N TYR A 393 -22.02 -10.43 0.61
CA TYR A 393 -21.39 -9.25 0.02
C TYR A 393 -22.14 -7.99 0.44
N GLU A 394 -21.50 -7.15 1.27
CA GLU A 394 -22.09 -5.90 1.77
C GLU A 394 -21.98 -4.80 0.70
N LYS A 395 -22.78 -4.91 -0.36
CA LYS A 395 -22.65 -4.06 -1.56
C LYS A 395 -22.75 -2.56 -1.27
N ASP A 396 -23.75 -2.15 -0.49
CA ASP A 396 -24.00 -0.73 -0.23
C ASP A 396 -22.93 -0.13 0.70
N GLU A 397 -22.51 -0.86 1.74
CA GLU A 397 -21.41 -0.47 2.62
C GLU A 397 -20.08 -0.41 1.84
N SER A 398 -19.83 -1.41 0.98
CA SER A 398 -18.65 -1.46 0.09
C SER A 398 -18.55 -0.21 -0.80
N PHE A 399 -19.66 0.18 -1.44
CA PHE A 399 -19.72 1.36 -2.29
C PHE A 399 -19.56 2.66 -1.51
N ALA A 400 -20.22 2.78 -0.36
CA ALA A 400 -20.13 3.96 0.50
C ALA A 400 -18.69 4.16 1.03
N LEU A 401 -18.01 3.10 1.42
CA LEU A 401 -16.63 3.15 1.89
C LEU A 401 -15.63 3.39 0.74
N GLY A 402 -15.87 2.83 -0.44
CA GLY A 402 -15.06 3.12 -1.64
C GLY A 402 -15.10 4.60 -2.05
N ARG A 403 -16.23 5.28 -1.84
CA ARG A 403 -16.33 6.74 -2.02
C ARG A 403 -15.55 7.53 -0.97
N GLN A 404 -15.39 6.99 0.24
CA GLN A 404 -14.64 7.61 1.32
C GLN A 404 -13.13 7.34 1.26
N ASP A 405 -12.68 6.32 0.51
CA ASP A 405 -11.25 6.01 0.37
C ASP A 405 -10.50 7.18 -0.29
N ARG A 406 -9.67 7.87 0.51
CA ARG A 406 -8.96 9.09 0.12
C ARG A 406 -7.79 8.83 -0.84
N SER A 407 -7.31 7.59 -0.94
CA SER A 407 -6.13 7.28 -1.76
C SER A 407 -6.42 7.42 -3.26
N SER A 408 -7.69 7.21 -3.65
CA SER A 408 -8.21 7.37 -5.02
C SER A 408 -7.48 6.52 -6.07
N ILE A 409 -6.78 5.45 -5.66
CA ILE A 409 -6.06 4.56 -6.56
C ILE A 409 -6.96 3.46 -7.12
N TYR A 410 -7.92 2.96 -6.35
CA TYR A 410 -8.71 1.78 -6.69
C TYR A 410 -10.10 2.15 -7.20
N GLY A 411 -10.64 1.32 -8.10
CA GLY A 411 -12.01 1.48 -8.59
C GLY A 411 -13.03 0.90 -7.62
N GLY A 412 -12.68 -0.19 -6.93
CA GLY A 412 -13.57 -0.88 -6.00
C GLY A 412 -12.96 -1.05 -4.60
N PHE A 413 -13.81 -0.92 -3.59
CA PHE A 413 -13.60 -1.37 -2.22
C PHE A 413 -14.67 -2.42 -1.93
N HIS A 414 -14.29 -3.55 -1.34
CA HIS A 414 -15.20 -4.68 -1.14
C HIS A 414 -15.14 -5.20 0.28
N LEU A 415 -16.32 -5.46 0.83
CA LEU A 415 -16.53 -6.06 2.13
C LEU A 415 -17.40 -7.31 1.99
N TYR A 416 -16.89 -8.42 2.50
CA TYR A 416 -17.63 -9.68 2.65
C TYR A 416 -17.69 -10.06 4.13
N VAL A 417 -18.85 -10.52 4.58
CA VAL A 417 -19.11 -10.94 5.97
C VAL A 417 -19.48 -12.41 5.99
N PHE A 418 -18.83 -13.17 6.86
CA PHE A 418 -19.03 -14.62 6.94
C PHE A 418 -20.33 -14.96 7.67
N ASN A 419 -21.14 -15.82 7.07
CA ASN A 419 -22.45 -16.21 7.61
C ASN A 419 -22.35 -17.29 8.70
N GLY A 420 -21.26 -18.08 8.71
CA GLY A 420 -21.09 -19.29 9.54
C GLY A 420 -21.16 -20.57 8.72
#